data_AF-A0A0X3W3M2-F1
#
_entry.id   AF-A0A0X3W3M2-F1
#
_cell.length_a   1.000
_cell.length_b   1.000
_cell.length_c   1.000
_cell.angle_alpha   90.00
_cell.angle_beta   90.00
_cell.angle_gamma   90.00
#
_symmetry.space_group_name_H-M   'P 1'
#
loop_
_entity.id
_entity.type
_entity.pdbx_description
1 polymer ?
#
loop_
_entity_poly.entity_id
_entity_poly.type
_entity_poly.pdbx_seq_one_letter_code
_entity_poly.pdbx_strand_id
1 'polypeptide(L)'
;MYLWAGAPAKAATAVRAAMTLFTTGPDGMTGNDDLGTMSAWYVFSSLGLYPTMSGGDFLALSSPQFASSVVRIGHYGARQSGTLTVTAPGASDAKRYVRSVSLGGRQVARTWLDWGQVAHGGKPAHRLSTEPSSWGTGPGAEPPSVGAARKG
;
A
#
# COMPACT_ATOMS: atom_id res chain seq x y z
N MET A 1 9.69 -3.58 -6.24
CA MET A 1 10.82 -3.12 -7.08
C MET A 1 10.64 -1.72 -7.64
N TYR A 2 9.59 -1.41 -8.40
CA TYR A 2 9.37 -0.05 -8.94
C TYR A 2 9.45 1.09 -7.90
N LEU A 3 9.02 0.85 -6.66
CA LEU A 3 9.12 1.83 -5.57
C LEU A 3 10.58 2.20 -5.23
N TRP A 4 11.50 1.23 -5.27
CA TRP A 4 12.94 1.48 -5.07
C TRP A 4 13.59 2.19 -6.26
N ALA A 5 12.99 2.10 -7.44
CA ALA A 5 13.44 2.78 -8.65
C ALA A 5 12.83 4.19 -8.82
N GLY A 6 12.16 4.73 -7.79
CA GLY A 6 11.49 6.03 -7.86
C GLY A 6 10.34 6.07 -8.87
N ALA A 7 9.74 4.93 -9.20
CA ALA A 7 8.70 4.79 -10.22
C ALA A 7 7.34 4.27 -9.69
N PRO A 8 6.75 4.88 -8.65
CA PRO A 8 5.51 4.39 -8.03
C PRO A 8 4.32 4.32 -8.97
N ALA A 9 4.25 5.16 -10.01
CA ALA A 9 3.22 5.06 -11.03
C ALA A 9 3.26 3.72 -11.78
N LYS A 10 4.46 3.17 -12.04
CA LYS A 10 4.61 1.84 -12.67
C LYS A 10 4.17 0.73 -11.71
N ALA A 11 4.43 0.87 -10.41
CA ALA A 11 3.91 -0.05 -9.39
C ALA A 11 2.37 -0.07 -9.39
N ALA A 12 1.73 1.10 -9.39
CA ALA A 12 0.27 1.20 -9.42
C ALA A 12 -0.33 0.55 -10.68
N THR A 13 0.26 0.79 -11.86
CA THR A 13 -0.17 0.14 -13.10
C THR A 13 -0.02 -1.38 -13.05
N ALA A 14 1.15 -1.89 -12.62
CA ALA A 14 1.42 -3.32 -12.60
C ALA A 14 0.53 -4.07 -11.59
N VAL A 15 0.35 -3.52 -10.38
CA VAL A 15 -0.52 -4.10 -9.36
C VAL A 15 -1.97 -4.14 -9.83
N ARG A 16 -2.47 -3.07 -10.45
CA ARG A 16 -3.83 -3.05 -11.02
C ARG A 16 -4.04 -4.08 -12.11
N ALA A 17 -3.06 -4.25 -13.01
CA ALA A 17 -3.11 -5.29 -14.02
C ALA A 17 -3.12 -6.69 -13.40
N ALA A 18 -2.30 -6.95 -12.37
CA ALA A 18 -2.28 -8.24 -11.70
C ALA A 18 -3.60 -8.55 -10.96
N MET A 19 -4.27 -7.54 -10.40
CA MET A 19 -5.59 -7.72 -9.76
C MET A 19 -6.67 -8.22 -10.73
N THR A 20 -6.56 -7.99 -12.04
CA THR A 20 -7.55 -8.49 -13.01
C THR A 20 -7.47 -10.01 -13.22
N LEU A 21 -6.44 -10.66 -12.69
CA LEU A 21 -6.30 -12.13 -12.67
C LEU A 21 -7.15 -12.79 -11.56
N PHE A 22 -7.78 -11.98 -10.72
CA PHE A 22 -8.68 -12.42 -9.66
C PHE A 22 -10.13 -12.09 -10.04
N THR A 23 -11.00 -13.08 -10.07
CA THR A 23 -12.43 -12.93 -10.34
C THR A 23 -13.25 -13.63 -9.25
N THR A 24 -14.57 -13.42 -9.25
CA THR A 24 -15.48 -14.07 -8.28
C THR A 24 -15.99 -15.43 -8.77
N GLY A 25 -15.45 -15.95 -9.87
CA GLY A 25 -15.81 -17.25 -10.42
C GLY A 25 -15.15 -18.42 -9.68
N PRO A 26 -15.61 -19.67 -9.92
CA PRO A 26 -15.00 -20.87 -9.35
C PRO A 26 -13.55 -21.10 -9.83
N ASP A 27 -13.18 -20.52 -10.97
CA ASP A 27 -11.84 -20.44 -11.55
C ASP A 27 -11.18 -19.06 -11.35
N GLY A 28 -11.66 -18.31 -10.35
CA GLY A 28 -11.35 -16.89 -10.16
C GLY A 28 -9.93 -16.55 -9.71
N MET A 29 -8.97 -17.43 -9.91
CA MET A 29 -7.54 -17.16 -9.73
C MET A 29 -6.74 -17.93 -10.78
N THR A 30 -5.81 -17.25 -11.45
CA THR A 30 -4.89 -17.90 -12.39
C THR A 30 -3.76 -18.62 -11.63
N GLY A 31 -4.09 -19.69 -10.90
CA GLY A 31 -3.11 -20.46 -10.15
C GLY A 31 -3.63 -21.05 -8.84
N ASN A 32 -2.74 -21.70 -8.10
CA ASN A 32 -3.01 -22.16 -6.74
C ASN A 32 -2.93 -20.98 -5.76
N ASP A 33 -3.77 -21.01 -4.73
CA ASP A 33 -3.79 -19.97 -3.69
C ASP A 33 -2.58 -20.03 -2.73
N ASP A 34 -1.78 -21.10 -2.79
CA ASP A 34 -0.62 -21.35 -1.93
C ASP A 34 -0.94 -21.13 -0.45
N LEU A 35 -1.98 -21.84 0.04
CA LEU A 35 -2.45 -21.81 1.42
C LEU A 35 -2.75 -20.38 1.92
N GLY A 36 -3.37 -19.54 1.08
CA GLY A 36 -3.76 -18.17 1.42
C GLY A 36 -2.78 -17.09 0.98
N THR A 37 -1.64 -17.44 0.38
CA THR A 37 -0.61 -16.47 -0.04
C THR A 37 -1.15 -15.52 -1.11
N MET A 38 -1.80 -16.06 -2.14
CA MET A 38 -2.34 -15.23 -3.23
C MET A 38 -3.54 -14.40 -2.77
N SER A 39 -4.42 -14.98 -1.95
CA SER A 39 -5.52 -14.26 -1.31
C SER A 39 -5.02 -13.11 -0.43
N ALA A 40 -3.99 -13.35 0.39
CA ALA A 40 -3.38 -12.32 1.22
C ALA A 40 -2.74 -11.22 0.36
N TRP A 41 -2.06 -11.60 -0.74
CA TRP A 41 -1.51 -10.64 -1.69
C TRP A 41 -2.58 -9.72 -2.25
N TYR A 42 -3.73 -10.26 -2.66
CA TYR A 42 -4.84 -9.47 -3.17
C TYR A 42 -5.34 -8.50 -2.11
N VAL A 43 -5.66 -8.99 -0.90
CA VAL A 43 -6.18 -8.15 0.19
C VAL A 43 -5.22 -7.01 0.53
N PHE A 44 -3.94 -7.29 0.74
CA PHE A 44 -2.94 -6.25 1.02
C PHE A 44 -2.85 -5.24 -0.13
N SER A 45 -2.73 -5.73 -1.37
CA SER A 45 -2.62 -4.87 -2.54
C SER A 45 -3.87 -3.99 -2.72
N SER A 46 -5.08 -4.50 -2.42
CA SER A 46 -6.33 -3.75 -2.46
C SER A 46 -6.38 -2.61 -1.44
N LEU A 47 -5.70 -2.78 -0.29
CA LEU A 47 -5.52 -1.71 0.71
C LEU A 47 -4.49 -0.66 0.28
N GLY A 48 -3.70 -0.93 -0.77
CA GLY A 48 -2.57 -0.09 -1.16
C GLY A 48 -1.37 -0.23 -0.21
N LEU A 49 -1.25 -1.36 0.49
CA LEU A 49 -0.20 -1.64 1.46
C LEU A 49 0.39 -3.02 1.20
N TYR A 50 1.71 -3.22 1.34
CA TYR A 50 2.27 -4.56 1.19
C TYR A 50 3.54 -4.77 2.04
N PRO A 51 3.64 -5.89 2.79
CA PRO A 51 4.87 -6.26 3.51
C PRO A 51 5.89 -6.86 2.53
N THR A 52 6.65 -6.00 1.85
CA THR A 52 7.57 -6.44 0.77
C THR A 52 8.78 -7.23 1.23
N MET A 53 9.12 -7.17 2.52
CA MET A 53 10.29 -7.82 3.10
C MET A 53 9.86 -8.50 4.40
N SER A 54 9.99 -9.82 4.47
CA SER A 54 9.76 -10.55 5.73
C SER A 54 10.75 -10.08 6.79
N GLY A 55 10.28 -9.83 8.01
CA GLY A 55 11.07 -9.25 9.09
C GLY A 55 11.40 -7.75 8.93
N GLY A 56 10.96 -7.10 7.85
CA GLY A 56 11.09 -5.66 7.69
C GLY A 56 10.08 -4.89 8.55
N ASP A 57 10.51 -3.83 9.21
CA ASP A 57 9.66 -2.99 10.08
C ASP A 57 8.92 -1.88 9.29
N PHE A 58 8.49 -2.19 8.06
CA PHE A 58 7.80 -1.25 7.18
C PHE A 58 6.79 -1.94 6.26
N LEU A 59 5.79 -1.16 5.82
CA LEU A 59 4.89 -1.53 4.73
C LEU A 59 5.13 -0.61 3.54
N ALA A 60 5.26 -1.19 2.35
CA ALA A 60 5.26 -0.43 1.11
C ALA A 60 3.86 0.19 0.87
N LEU A 61 3.83 1.45 0.43
CA LEU A 61 2.62 2.15 0.01
C LEU A 61 2.46 2.07 -1.51
N SER A 62 1.24 1.79 -1.95
CA SER A 62 0.83 1.79 -3.34
C SER A 62 -0.56 2.40 -3.50
N SER A 63 -1.33 1.99 -4.52
CA SER A 63 -2.63 2.58 -4.84
C SER A 63 -3.80 1.74 -4.31
N PRO A 64 -4.60 2.25 -3.35
CA PRO A 64 -5.77 1.53 -2.83
C PRO A 64 -6.82 1.31 -3.91
N GLN A 65 -7.45 0.13 -3.94
CA GLN A 65 -8.47 -0.24 -4.91
C GLN A 65 -9.82 0.43 -4.64
N PHE A 66 -10.17 0.61 -3.36
CA PHE A 66 -11.48 1.11 -2.94
C PHE A 66 -11.40 2.56 -2.45
N ALA A 67 -12.54 3.27 -2.53
CA ALA A 67 -12.64 4.64 -2.04
C ALA A 67 -12.42 4.74 -0.52
N SER A 68 -12.79 3.70 0.23
CA SER A 68 -12.44 3.54 1.63
C SER A 68 -12.41 2.07 2.01
N SER A 69 -11.44 1.70 2.84
CA SER A 69 -11.32 0.37 3.45
C SER A 69 -11.08 0.51 4.95
N VAL A 70 -11.77 -0.29 5.75
CA VAL A 70 -11.63 -0.32 7.21
C VAL A 70 -11.23 -1.73 7.63
N VAL A 71 -10.07 -1.86 8.27
CA VAL A 71 -9.54 -3.12 8.79
C VAL A 71 -9.49 -3.04 10.30
N ARG A 72 -10.15 -3.99 10.98
CA ARG A 72 -10.06 -4.16 12.43
C ARG A 72 -8.90 -5.12 12.70
N ILE A 73 -7.79 -4.60 13.20
CA ILE A 73 -6.56 -5.35 13.48
C ILE A 73 -6.67 -6.10 14.82
N GLY A 74 -7.59 -5.67 15.69
CA GLY A 74 -7.81 -6.24 17.02
C GLY A 74 -7.55 -5.24 18.14
N HIS A 75 -7.72 -5.64 19.39
CA HIS A 75 -7.50 -4.78 20.56
C HIS A 75 -6.01 -4.76 20.93
N TYR A 76 -5.35 -3.62 20.77
CA TYR A 76 -3.96 -3.40 21.16
C TYR A 76 -3.85 -2.40 22.33
N GLY A 77 -4.18 -2.86 23.54
CA GLY A 77 -4.10 -2.02 24.76
C GLY A 77 -4.90 -0.71 24.65
N ALA A 78 -4.40 0.36 25.28
CA ALA A 78 -5.04 1.70 25.27
C ALA A 78 -4.55 2.63 24.14
N ARG A 79 -3.65 2.17 23.26
CA ARG A 79 -3.04 2.99 22.20
C ARG A 79 -3.60 2.60 20.84
N GLN A 80 -4.24 3.59 20.22
CA GLN A 80 -4.78 3.52 18.86
C GLN A 80 -5.97 2.56 18.73
N SER A 81 -6.96 2.89 17.90
CA SER A 81 -8.31 2.32 17.95
C SER A 81 -8.41 0.87 17.46
N GLY A 82 -7.29 0.16 17.29
CA GLY A 82 -7.24 -1.19 16.71
C GLY A 82 -7.75 -1.25 15.27
N THR A 83 -7.86 -0.08 14.62
CA THR A 83 -8.56 0.07 13.34
C THR A 83 -7.69 0.88 12.38
N LEU A 84 -7.42 0.30 11.21
CA LEU A 84 -6.80 0.97 10.08
C LEU A 84 -7.89 1.41 9.11
N THR A 85 -7.92 2.69 8.78
CA THR A 85 -8.86 3.27 7.82
C THR A 85 -8.08 3.89 6.67
N VAL A 86 -8.06 3.19 5.54
CA VAL A 86 -7.46 3.71 4.30
C VAL A 86 -8.54 4.42 3.51
N THR A 87 -8.26 5.63 3.02
CA THR A 87 -9.18 6.40 2.18
C THR A 87 -8.51 6.80 0.87
N ALA A 88 -9.27 6.77 -0.22
CA ALA A 88 -8.85 7.16 -1.56
C ALA A 88 -10.06 7.59 -2.42
N PRO A 89 -10.70 8.74 -2.14
CA PRO A 89 -11.94 9.12 -2.81
C PRO A 89 -11.87 9.11 -4.35
N GLY A 90 -12.79 8.34 -4.96
CA GLY A 90 -12.86 8.12 -6.40
C GLY A 90 -11.86 7.11 -6.95
N ALA A 91 -11.22 6.30 -6.11
CA ALA A 91 -10.40 5.17 -6.55
C ALA A 91 -11.16 4.33 -7.58
N SER A 92 -10.48 4.08 -8.69
CA SER A 92 -10.96 3.31 -9.83
C SER A 92 -9.77 2.85 -10.63
N ASP A 93 -10.00 2.03 -11.66
CA ASP A 93 -8.93 1.62 -12.57
C ASP A 93 -8.33 2.83 -13.28
N ALA A 94 -9.14 3.77 -13.76
CA ALA A 94 -8.63 5.00 -14.36
C ALA A 94 -7.91 5.90 -13.34
N LYS A 95 -8.52 6.15 -12.18
CA LYS A 95 -7.98 7.04 -11.14
C LYS A 95 -7.14 6.26 -10.12
N ARG A 96 -6.02 5.70 -10.60
CA ARG A 96 -5.14 4.80 -9.83
C ARG A 96 -3.78 5.38 -9.46
N TYR A 97 -3.39 6.55 -9.95
CA TYR A 97 -2.06 7.10 -9.66
C TYR A 97 -2.07 7.91 -8.38
N VAL A 98 -1.14 7.66 -7.47
CA VAL A 98 -1.06 8.40 -6.21
C VAL A 98 -0.50 9.80 -6.47
N ARG A 99 -1.21 10.83 -6.01
CA ARG A 99 -0.80 12.25 -6.06
C ARG A 99 -0.29 12.75 -4.72
N SER A 100 -0.84 12.26 -3.62
CA SER A 100 -0.34 12.55 -2.27
C SER A 100 -0.86 11.51 -1.30
N VAL A 101 -0.09 11.23 -0.25
CA VAL A 101 -0.52 10.44 0.91
C VAL A 101 -0.33 11.28 2.17
N SER A 102 -1.27 11.15 3.11
CA SER A 102 -1.10 11.68 4.46
C SER A 102 -1.44 10.60 5.49
N LEU A 103 -0.78 10.64 6.64
CA LEU A 103 -1.07 9.79 7.78
C LEU A 103 -1.42 10.68 8.97
N GLY A 104 -2.67 10.58 9.45
CA GLY A 104 -3.12 11.44 10.55
C GLY A 104 -2.99 12.94 10.26
N GLY A 105 -3.21 13.33 8.99
CA GLY A 105 -3.11 14.72 8.52
C GLY A 105 -1.70 15.18 8.13
N ARG A 106 -0.65 14.42 8.45
CA ARG A 106 0.74 14.75 8.08
C ARG A 106 1.10 14.16 6.73
N GLN A 107 1.69 14.95 5.83
CA GLN A 107 2.08 14.47 4.50
C GLN A 107 3.16 13.39 4.59
N VAL A 108 3.04 12.38 3.74
CA VAL A 108 3.99 11.27 3.59
C VAL A 108 4.56 11.36 2.17
N ALA A 109 5.79 11.82 2.04
CA ALA A 109 6.48 11.96 0.75
C ALA A 109 7.12 10.63 0.25
N ARG A 110 7.35 9.71 1.18
CA ARG A 110 7.94 8.38 0.95
C ARG A 110 6.89 7.35 0.53
N THR A 111 7.34 6.30 -0.15
CA THR A 111 6.51 5.20 -0.68
C THR A 111 6.35 4.04 0.32
N TRP A 112 6.41 4.34 1.61
CA TRP A 112 6.32 3.35 2.68
C TRP A 112 5.92 3.98 4.02
N LEU A 113 5.42 3.16 4.93
CA LEU A 113 5.12 3.52 6.32
C LEU A 113 5.92 2.63 7.25
N ASP A 114 6.47 3.21 8.31
CA ASP A 114 7.05 2.41 9.39
C ASP A 114 5.93 1.55 10.01
N TRP A 115 6.22 0.31 10.33
CA TRP A 115 5.24 -0.61 10.91
C TRP A 115 4.64 -0.04 12.20
N GLY A 116 5.48 0.54 13.07
CA GLY A 116 5.02 1.20 14.30
C GLY A 116 4.04 2.35 14.11
N GLN A 117 3.91 2.91 12.89
CA GLN A 117 2.92 3.94 12.58
C GLN A 117 1.51 3.38 12.29
N VAL A 118 1.43 2.09 11.93
CA VAL A 118 0.20 1.47 11.40
C VAL A 118 -0.19 0.15 12.10
N ALA A 119 0.72 -0.46 12.86
CA ALA A 119 0.52 -1.75 13.53
C ALA A 119 -0.68 -1.78 14.50
N HIS A 120 -1.04 -0.63 15.08
CA HIS A 120 -2.16 -0.52 16.02
C HIS A 120 -3.35 0.26 15.42
N GLY A 121 -3.36 0.42 14.10
CA GLY A 121 -4.34 1.18 13.34
C GLY A 121 -3.73 2.44 12.75
N GLY A 122 -4.57 3.31 12.18
CA GLY A 122 -4.09 4.51 11.50
C GLY A 122 -5.06 5.01 10.44
N LYS A 123 -4.79 6.19 9.90
CA LYS A 123 -5.65 6.80 8.87
C LYS A 123 -4.84 7.28 7.66
N PRO A 124 -4.29 6.38 6.83
CA PRO A 124 -3.69 6.76 5.56
C PRO A 124 -4.76 7.31 4.60
N ALA A 125 -4.60 8.56 4.18
CA ALA A 125 -5.48 9.22 3.22
C ALA A 125 -4.73 9.52 1.93
N HIS A 126 -5.19 8.89 0.84
CA HIS A 126 -4.65 9.01 -0.50
C HIS A 126 -5.47 9.99 -1.31
N ARG A 127 -4.79 10.84 -2.08
CA ARG A 127 -5.40 11.50 -3.23
C ARG A 127 -4.89 10.84 -4.49
N LEU A 128 -5.81 10.36 -5.32
CA LEU A 128 -5.50 9.69 -6.58
C LEU A 128 -5.76 10.60 -7.78
N SER A 129 -5.10 10.33 -8.89
CA SER A 129 -5.26 10.97 -10.20
C SER A 129 -5.32 9.94 -11.32
N THR A 130 -5.81 10.38 -12.48
CA THR A 130 -5.84 9.62 -13.74
C THR A 130 -4.50 9.61 -14.46
N GLU A 131 -3.59 10.50 -14.08
CA GLU A 131 -2.23 10.61 -14.61
C GLU A 131 -1.17 10.40 -13.52
N PRO A 132 0.02 9.86 -13.86
CA PRO A 132 1.16 9.80 -12.96
C PRO A 132 1.48 11.15 -12.30
N SER A 133 2.07 11.11 -11.10
CA SER A 133 2.51 12.29 -10.38
C SER A 133 3.97 12.14 -9.92
N SER A 134 4.53 13.20 -9.33
CA SER A 134 5.86 13.19 -8.71
C SER A 134 5.89 12.64 -7.27
N TRP A 135 4.75 12.19 -6.73
CA TRP A 135 4.75 11.59 -5.39
C TRP A 135 5.65 10.35 -5.37
N GLY A 136 6.58 10.28 -4.43
CA GLY A 136 7.43 9.12 -4.24
C GLY A 136 8.52 8.91 -5.31
N THR A 137 8.80 9.90 -6.15
CA THR A 137 9.85 9.80 -7.20
C THR A 137 11.19 10.41 -6.77
N GLY A 138 11.22 11.17 -5.67
CA GLY A 138 12.42 11.86 -5.20
C GLY A 138 13.38 10.95 -4.43
N PRO A 139 14.68 11.32 -4.33
CA PRO A 139 15.65 10.58 -3.53
C PRO A 139 15.21 10.45 -2.05
N GLY A 140 15.40 9.29 -1.45
CA GLY A 140 15.00 8.99 -0.07
C GLY A 140 13.50 8.68 0.11
N ALA A 141 12.72 8.68 -0.98
CA ALA A 141 11.33 8.26 -0.93
C ALA A 141 11.15 6.73 -1.08
N GLU A 142 12.20 6.03 -1.51
CA GLU A 142 12.24 4.58 -1.62
C GLU A 142 12.08 3.88 -0.26
N PRO A 143 11.55 2.64 -0.24
CA PRO A 143 11.56 1.82 0.96
C PRO A 143 12.99 1.48 1.42
N PRO A 144 13.20 1.17 2.71
CA PRO A 144 14.51 0.76 3.21
C PRO A 144 15.11 -0.41 2.44
N SER A 145 16.45 -0.45 2.38
CA SER A 145 17.23 -1.57 1.85
C SER A 145 18.42 -1.87 2.76
N VAL A 146 18.87 -3.12 2.79
CA VAL A 146 19.93 -3.59 3.71
C VAL A 146 21.26 -2.86 3.52
N GLY A 147 21.53 -2.31 2.32
CA GLY A 147 22.78 -1.59 2.00
C GLY A 147 22.75 -0.08 2.31
N ALA A 148 21.59 0.50 2.58
CA ALA A 148 21.47 1.91 2.95
C ALA A 148 21.66 2.04 4.48
N ALA A 149 22.91 1.92 4.94
CA ALA A 149 23.24 2.17 6.34
C ALA A 149 22.74 3.57 6.75
N ARG A 150 22.03 3.65 7.89
CA ARG A 150 21.76 4.94 8.56
C ARG A 150 23.12 5.60 8.81
N LYS A 151 23.41 6.69 8.08
CA LYS A 151 24.39 7.65 8.60
C LYS A 151 23.76 8.24 9.86
N GLY A 152 24.49 8.11 10.96
CA GLY A 152 24.03 8.40 12.33
C GLY A 152 23.64 9.84 12.59
#